data_AF-A0A2E4Y3U3-F1
#
_entry.id   AF-A0A2E4Y3U3-F1
#
_cell.length_a   1.000
_cell.length_b   1.000
_cell.length_c   1.000
_cell.angle_alpha   90.00
_cell.angle_beta   90.00
_cell.angle_gamma   90.00
#
_symmetry.space_group_name_H-M   'P 1'
#
loop_
_entity.id
_entity.type
_entity.pdbx_description
1 polymer ?
#
loop_
_entity_poly.entity_id
_entity_poly.type
_entity_poly.pdbx_seq_one_letter_code
_entity_poly.pdbx_strand_id
1 'polypeptide(L)' 'MSILEQFFKLKGYKRISHGVIYNQHSVKQVTFWDESGKEYKIYDLPEGTVQGITCFKEENGSLVIIE' A
#
# COMPACT_ATOMS: atom_id res chain seq x y z
N MET A 1 11.28 3.07 8.01
CA MET A 1 10.68 2.11 7.06
C MET A 1 9.29 1.77 7.57
N SER A 2 8.25 2.20 6.87
CA SER A 2 6.87 2.04 7.29
C SER A 2 6.44 0.56 7.29
N ILE A 3 5.40 0.23 8.05
CA ILE A 3 4.81 -1.13 8.08
C ILE A 3 4.40 -1.58 6.66
N LEU A 4 3.91 -0.65 5.84
CA LEU A 4 3.52 -0.91 4.44
C LEU A 4 4.72 -1.26 3.57
N GLU A 5 5.82 -0.51 3.68
CA GLU A 5 7.05 -0.80 2.93
C GLU A 5 7.57 -2.21 3.25
N GLN A 6 7.57 -2.59 4.52
CA GLN A 6 7.97 -3.94 4.94
C GLN A 6 7.04 -5.00 4.37
N PHE A 7 5.73 -4.77 4.46
CA PHE A 7 4.71 -5.66 3.92
C PHE A 7 4.89 -5.91 2.41
N PHE A 8 5.05 -4.86 1.62
CA PHE A 8 5.25 -5.00 0.18
C PHE A 8 6.54 -5.72 -0.17
N LYS A 9 7.63 -5.43 0.56
CA LYS A 9 8.92 -6.11 0.37
C LYS A 9 8.84 -7.60 0.67
N LEU A 10 8.15 -7.98 1.75
CA LEU A 10 7.91 -9.39 2.12
C LEU A 10 7.08 -10.14 1.09
N LYS A 11 6.09 -9.49 0.47
CA LYS A 11 5.29 -10.06 -0.61
C LYS A 11 6.02 -10.06 -1.97
N GLY A 12 7.20 -9.45 -2.06
CA GLY A 12 8.03 -9.41 -3.26
C GLY A 12 7.72 -8.27 -4.24
N TYR A 13 6.90 -7.29 -3.85
CA TYR A 13 6.61 -6.11 -4.68
C TYR A 13 7.73 -5.09 -4.55
N LYS A 14 8.48 -4.85 -5.63
CA LYS A 14 9.68 -3.98 -5.62
C LYS A 14 9.45 -2.59 -6.22
N ARG A 15 8.40 -2.40 -7.03
CA ARG A 15 8.17 -1.18 -7.80
C ARG A 15 6.69 -0.84 -7.78
N ILE A 16 6.27 -0.19 -6.72
CA ILE A 16 4.93 0.34 -6.57
C ILE A 16 5.00 1.78 -7.02
N SER A 17 4.07 2.24 -7.86
CA SER A 17 3.97 3.64 -8.25
C SER A 17 3.10 4.40 -7.26
N HIS A 18 1.89 3.90 -7.02
CA HIS A 18 0.91 4.51 -6.13
C HIS A 18 -0.13 3.48 -5.69
N GLY A 19 -0.91 3.82 -4.67
CA GLY A 19 -1.98 2.98 -4.18
C GLY A 19 -2.89 3.65 -3.17
N VAL A 20 -3.93 2.91 -2.81
CA VAL A 20 -4.95 3.28 -1.84
C VAL A 20 -5.15 2.13 -0.87
N ILE A 21 -5.12 2.45 0.41
CA ILE A 21 -5.41 1.54 1.51
C ILE A 21 -6.83 1.82 1.97
N TYR A 22 -7.61 0.75 2.11
CA TYR A 22 -8.93 0.73 2.71
C TYR A 22 -8.81 -0.09 3.99
N ASN A 23 -8.70 0.57 5.14
CA ASN A 23 -8.67 -0.08 6.45
C ASN A 23 -9.86 0.39 7.29
N GLN A 24 -11.04 -0.09 6.90
CA GLN A 24 -12.30 0.17 7.58
C GLN A 24 -12.71 -1.06 8.39
N HIS A 25 -13.68 -0.89 9.30
CA HIS A 25 -14.15 -1.97 10.18
C HIS A 25 -14.55 -3.25 9.44
N SER A 26 -15.15 -3.11 8.25
CA SER A 26 -15.66 -4.20 7.42
C SER A 26 -14.77 -4.54 6.22
N VAL A 27 -13.79 -3.71 5.88
CA VAL A 27 -12.97 -3.84 4.67
C VAL A 27 -11.52 -3.55 5.00
N LYS A 28 -10.68 -4.56 4.80
CA LYS A 28 -9.21 -4.45 4.88
C LYS A 28 -8.63 -4.80 3.53
N GLN A 29 -8.25 -3.79 2.76
CA GLN A 29 -7.77 -3.96 1.40
C GLN A 29 -6.69 -2.93 1.07
N VAL A 30 -5.74 -3.32 0.22
CA VAL A 30 -4.84 -2.41 -0.47
C VAL A 30 -4.99 -2.61 -1.96
N THR A 31 -5.25 -1.52 -2.68
CA THR A 31 -5.17 -1.50 -4.15
C THR A 31 -3.96 -0.65 -4.53
N PHE A 32 -3.08 -1.16 -5.38
CA PHE A 32 -1.90 -0.42 -5.82
C PHE A 32 -1.52 -0.76 -7.25
N TRP A 33 -0.75 0.12 -7.87
CA TRP A 33 -0.31 0.00 -9.25
C TRP A 33 1.21 -0.03 -9.31
N ASP A 34 1.76 -0.83 -10.20
CA ASP A 34 3.18 -0.77 -10.54
C ASP A 34 3.48 0.32 -11.60
N GLU A 35 4.76 0.47 -11.96
CA GLU A 35 5.20 1.43 -12.99
C GLU A 35 4.61 1.15 -14.39
N SER A 36 4.15 -0.07 -14.65
CA SER A 36 3.50 -0.45 -15.92
C SER A 36 2.00 -0.13 -15.94
N GLY A 37 1.46 0.36 -14.81
CA GLY A 37 0.03 0.60 -14.63
C GLY A 37 -0.76 -0.66 -14.31
N LYS A 38 -0.10 -1.77 -13.96
CA LYS A 38 -0.78 -3.00 -13.56
C LYS A 38 -1.33 -2.88 -12.15
N GLU A 39 -2.62 -3.12 -12.01
CA GLU A 39 -3.32 -3.10 -10.72
C GLU A 39 -3.12 -4.40 -9.93
N TYR A 40 -2.93 -4.24 -8.63
CA TYR A 40 -2.85 -5.32 -7.64
C TYR A 40 -3.80 -5.02 -6.49
N LYS A 41 -4.49 -6.07 -6.00
CA LYS A 41 -5.39 -5.99 -4.85
C LYS A 41 -5.00 -7.04 -3.81
N ILE A 42 -4.84 -6.61 -2.57
CA ILE A 42 -4.54 -7.48 -1.44
C ILE A 42 -5.58 -7.23 -0.35
N TYR A 43 -6.14 -8.30 0.21
CA TYR A 43 -7.19 -8.24 1.24
C TYR A 43 -6.67 -8.55 2.65
N ASP A 44 -5.35 -8.50 2.81
CA ASP A 44 -4.63 -8.87 4.03
C ASP A 44 -3.72 -7.70 4.40
N LEU A 45 -4.19 -6.88 5.33
CA LEU A 45 -3.48 -5.70 5.82
C LEU A 45 -2.69 -6.05 7.10
N PRO A 46 -1.42 -5.63 7.22
CA PRO A 46 -0.67 -5.85 8.43
C PRO A 46 -1.32 -5.14 9.63
N GLU A 47 -1.28 -5.79 10.80
CA GLU A 47 -1.71 -5.17 12.05
C GLU A 47 -0.92 -3.88 12.31
N GLY A 48 -1.60 -2.84 12.82
CA GLY A 48 -1.01 -1.51 13.02
C GLY A 48 -1.10 -0.59 11.80
N THR A 49 -1.70 -1.02 10.68
CA THR A 49 -2.09 -0.10 9.62
C THR A 49 -3.10 0.92 10.13
N VAL A 50 -2.95 2.19 9.76
CA VAL A 50 -3.85 3.29 10.15
C VAL A 50 -5.27 2.98 9.67
N GLN A 51 -6.27 3.20 10.53
CA GLN A 51 -7.69 3.08 10.12
C GLN A 51 -8.09 4.24 9.21
N GLY A 52 -8.94 3.95 8.23
CA GLY A 52 -9.44 4.92 7.26
C GLY A 52 -9.11 4.56 5.82
N ILE A 53 -9.17 5.57 4.96
CA ILE A 53 -8.75 5.48 3.55
C ILE A 53 -7.50 6.33 3.41
N THR A 54 -6.43 5.75 2.88
CA THR A 54 -5.13 6.42 2.80
C THR A 54 -4.53 6.23 1.41
N CYS A 55 -4.22 7.33 0.74
CA CYS A 55 -3.50 7.31 -0.54
C CYS A 55 -2.00 7.34 -0.28
N PHE A 56 -1.22 6.65 -1.10
CA PHE A 56 0.23 6.66 -1.02
C PHE A 56 0.85 6.60 -2.42
N LYS A 57 2.07 7.10 -2.54
CA LYS A 57 2.92 6.96 -3.74
C LYS A 57 4.32 6.59 -3.34
N GLU A 58 5.05 6.05 -4.30
CA GLU A 58 6.49 5.87 -4.17
C GLU A 58 7.21 7.14 -4.62
N GLU A 59 8.11 7.64 -3.78
CA GLU A 59 9.04 8.72 -4.08
C GLU A 59 10.45 8.35 -3.60
N ASN A 60 11.41 8.31 -4.53
CA ASN A 60 12.83 8.06 -4.25
C ASN A 60 13.10 6.73 -3.48
N GLY A 61 12.40 5.68 -3.85
CA GLY A 61 12.44 4.34 -3.27
C GLY A 61 11.65 4.17 -1.97
N SER A 62 10.88 5.19 -1.55
CA SER A 62 10.14 5.18 -0.28
C SER A 62 8.65 5.43 -0.49
N LEU A 63 7.78 4.79 0.30
CA LEU A 63 6.34 5.06 0.25
C LEU A 63 5.97 6.27 1.10
N VAL A 64 5.36 7.25 0.46
CA VAL A 64 4.90 8.51 1.07
C VAL A 64 3.38 8.54 1.04
N ILE A 65 2.77 8.87 2.18
CA ILE A 65 1.32 9.09 2.28
C ILE A 65 0.98 10.46 1.68
N ILE A 66 -0.07 10.51 0.87
CA ILE A 66 -0.58 11.74 0.25
C ILE A 66 -1.84 12.14 1.00
N GLU A 67 -1.85 13.34 1.59
CA GLU A 67 -3.03 13.98 2.19
C GLU A 67 -3.92 14.64 1.13
#